data_AF-A0A848WH04-F1
#
_entry.id   AF-A0A848WH04-F1
#
_cell.length_a   1.000
_cell.length_b   1.000
_cell.length_c   1.000
_cell.angle_alpha   90.00
_cell.angle_beta   90.00
_cell.angle_gamma   90.00
#
_symmetry.space_group_name_H-M   'P 1'
#
loop_
_entity.id
_entity.type
_entity.pdbx_description
1 polymer ?
#
loop_
_entity_poly.entity_id
_entity_poly.type
_entity_poly.pdbx_seq_one_letter_code
_entity_poly.pdbx_strand_id
1 'polypeptide(L)'
;MSRFLDFVEQLDQETRQSLSIKTGYDETLLLVALLRNHLSGKLTTSTSLAQSSGMSYGTAIRSMASIEERGLMLRRPRTSSGKSYSLHPSDKLIQEWQEFARRVHALVGTTLGLKESGGTQSDYFFGASYNQGSIISPPGVLASKLSLRRDLRILVHADPTFMAMHVLKKQFETIFGVTIQSRALSIDRLRQEILSNAKKEKSDYDLIACDLPWFGEMAEAGHFLPVDDLIEESAQDTSDFHSEALASARYKGRQFGIPVQTTPELLVCRSDLLADHGLNAPRTIMETLTAAKTLHSRGRSLSGIAWNAARGTPLGHSFLFMMGAFGQPALNLRRIEGGFDGEKVHGENFRPMFDSDAARATADYMLELLSYSPNDILSMSWYERARAYADGKVAMAYCATLLAPMFELDATSPAYGVTEYLPHPCGPKARPIAPVGGYALAIPSNVEPNRIRPIWTALTSLTSANAIKLYIENGSLVSPRFSVSMDPEVKKISPLISIVDEMARFGVLQMWPRPPVPEITDIIAIAGEEMHDMLLGTKTPDAALVAAQNRADALMRAHGHY
;
A
#
# COMPACT_ATOMS: atom_id res chain seq x y z
N MET A 1 8.08 -37.95 -25.81
CA MET A 1 8.06 -37.52 -27.23
C MET A 1 6.67 -37.07 -27.66
N SER A 2 5.63 -37.92 -27.68
CA SER A 2 4.27 -37.52 -28.10
C SER A 2 3.75 -36.26 -27.39
N ARG A 3 3.72 -36.22 -26.06
CA ARG A 3 3.29 -35.04 -25.29
C ARG A 3 4.04 -33.75 -25.62
N PHE A 4 5.32 -33.86 -26.00
CA PHE A 4 6.13 -32.71 -26.39
C PHE A 4 5.78 -32.25 -27.80
N LEU A 5 5.45 -33.16 -28.72
CA LEU A 5 4.95 -32.81 -30.04
C LEU A 5 3.58 -32.11 -29.93
N ASP A 6 2.69 -32.64 -29.08
CA ASP A 6 1.38 -32.02 -28.79
C ASP A 6 1.55 -30.60 -28.22
N PHE A 7 2.52 -30.41 -27.32
CA PHE A 7 2.89 -29.09 -26.79
C PHE A 7 3.34 -28.12 -27.89
N VAL A 8 4.21 -28.56 -28.81
CA VAL A 8 4.69 -27.72 -29.91
C VAL A 8 3.55 -27.30 -30.83
N GLU A 9 2.63 -28.22 -31.15
CA GLU A 9 1.45 -27.92 -31.98
C GLU A 9 0.51 -26.92 -31.29
N GLN A 10 0.21 -27.14 -30.01
CA GLN A 10 -0.63 -26.23 -29.23
C GLN A 10 0.02 -24.86 -29.04
N LEU A 11 1.35 -24.80 -28.86
CA LEU A 11 2.09 -23.55 -28.77
C LEU A 11 2.01 -22.73 -30.06
N ASP A 12 2.15 -23.37 -31.24
CA ASP A 12 2.00 -22.70 -32.53
C ASP A 12 0.56 -22.19 -32.72
N GLN A 13 -0.43 -22.99 -32.35
CA GLN A 13 -1.83 -22.59 -32.39
C GLN A 13 -2.12 -21.37 -31.51
N GLU A 14 -1.66 -21.39 -30.26
CA GLU A 14 -1.85 -20.27 -29.33
C GLU A 14 -1.12 -19.00 -29.79
N THR A 15 0.05 -19.16 -30.42
CA THR A 15 0.79 -18.04 -31.02
C THR A 15 -0.03 -17.37 -32.12
N ARG A 16 -0.63 -18.15 -33.02
CA ARG A 16 -1.44 -17.62 -34.14
C ARG A 16 -2.78 -17.03 -33.70
N GLN A 17 -3.36 -17.54 -32.62
CA GLN A 17 -4.66 -17.08 -32.12
C GLN A 17 -4.55 -15.85 -31.23
N SER A 18 -3.50 -15.79 -30.40
CA SER A 18 -3.36 -14.76 -29.36
C SER A 18 -2.55 -13.55 -29.82
N LEU A 19 -1.63 -13.73 -30.78
CA LEU A 19 -0.73 -12.66 -31.21
C LEU A 19 -1.04 -12.21 -32.63
N SER A 20 -1.18 -10.89 -32.78
CA SER A 20 -1.21 -10.26 -34.10
C SER A 20 0.22 -10.24 -34.69
N ILE A 21 0.75 -11.34 -35.25
CA ILE A 21 2.07 -11.39 -35.92
C ILE A 21 1.92 -11.75 -37.41
N LYS A 22 2.68 -11.12 -38.32
CA LYS A 22 2.59 -11.30 -39.78
C LYS A 22 3.79 -12.02 -40.40
N THR A 23 5.00 -11.78 -39.91
CA THR A 23 6.27 -12.14 -40.59
C THR A 23 7.13 -13.15 -39.82
N GLY A 24 6.53 -13.96 -38.96
CA GLY A 24 7.20 -15.06 -38.27
C GLY A 24 8.22 -14.60 -37.20
N TYR A 25 9.36 -15.30 -37.12
CA TYR A 25 10.32 -15.15 -36.01
C TYR A 25 10.93 -13.75 -35.90
N ASP A 26 11.29 -13.11 -37.02
CA ASP A 26 11.98 -11.80 -36.98
C ASP A 26 11.11 -10.67 -36.42
N GLU A 27 9.81 -10.66 -36.73
CA GLU A 27 8.86 -9.71 -36.14
C GLU A 27 8.60 -10.01 -34.67
N THR A 28 8.61 -11.30 -34.29
CA THR A 28 8.53 -11.71 -32.89
C THR A 28 9.70 -11.09 -32.11
N LEU A 29 10.92 -11.11 -32.65
CA LEU A 29 12.08 -10.48 -32.01
C LEU A 29 11.94 -8.96 -31.85
N LEU A 30 11.34 -8.25 -32.83
CA LEU A 30 11.03 -6.83 -32.70
C LEU A 30 10.05 -6.58 -31.54
N LEU A 31 8.94 -7.33 -31.49
CA LEU A 31 7.92 -7.15 -30.45
C LEU A 31 8.45 -7.51 -29.05
N VAL A 32 9.21 -8.60 -28.93
CA VAL A 32 9.86 -9.00 -27.67
C VAL A 32 10.84 -7.94 -27.20
N ALA A 33 11.67 -7.40 -28.09
CA ALA A 33 12.63 -6.36 -27.72
C ALA A 33 11.92 -5.07 -27.30
N LEU A 34 10.83 -4.70 -27.99
CA LEU A 34 10.01 -3.54 -27.63
C LEU A 34 9.38 -3.68 -26.25
N LEU A 35 8.73 -4.82 -25.97
CA LEU A 35 8.12 -5.12 -24.68
C LEU A 35 9.16 -5.18 -23.56
N ARG A 36 10.29 -5.85 -23.78
CA ARG A 36 11.38 -5.94 -22.81
C ARG A 36 11.94 -4.56 -22.46
N ASN A 37 12.15 -3.70 -23.45
CA ASN A 37 12.61 -2.35 -23.22
C ASN A 37 11.57 -1.54 -22.42
N HIS A 38 10.28 -1.67 -22.73
CA HIS A 38 9.19 -1.03 -21.98
C HIS A 38 9.17 -1.44 -20.51
N LEU A 39 9.17 -2.75 -20.24
CA LEU A 39 9.14 -3.32 -18.89
C LEU A 39 10.40 -2.99 -18.07
N SER A 40 11.53 -2.75 -18.72
CA SER A 40 12.78 -2.34 -18.06
C SER A 40 12.99 -0.82 -18.02
N GLY A 41 12.04 -0.02 -18.50
CA GLY A 41 12.17 1.44 -18.57
C GLY A 41 13.29 1.93 -19.50
N LYS A 42 13.68 1.11 -20.49
CA LYS A 42 14.70 1.44 -21.48
C LYS A 42 14.05 2.10 -22.70
N LEU A 43 14.62 3.24 -23.11
CA LEU A 43 14.16 3.97 -24.30
C LEU A 43 14.38 3.13 -25.57
N THR A 44 13.34 2.98 -26.39
CA THR A 44 13.43 2.32 -27.71
C THR A 44 13.43 3.35 -28.85
N THR A 45 14.40 3.25 -29.74
CA THR A 45 14.50 4.01 -31.00
C THR A 45 14.36 3.07 -32.20
N SER A 46 14.04 3.59 -33.39
CA SER A 46 13.97 2.78 -34.61
C SER A 46 15.27 2.04 -34.90
N THR A 47 16.43 2.67 -34.67
CA THR A 47 17.74 2.05 -34.87
C THR A 47 17.99 0.93 -33.88
N SER A 48 17.76 1.17 -32.57
CA SER A 48 17.98 0.14 -31.55
C SER A 48 17.02 -1.05 -31.71
N LEU A 49 15.80 -0.81 -32.18
CA LEU A 49 14.82 -1.87 -32.43
C LEU A 49 15.15 -2.66 -33.70
N ALA A 50 15.57 -1.98 -34.78
CA ALA A 50 16.02 -2.66 -35.99
C ALA A 50 17.23 -3.58 -35.74
N GLN A 51 18.13 -3.19 -34.83
CA GLN A 51 19.29 -4.02 -34.46
C GLN A 51 18.91 -5.29 -33.68
N SER A 52 17.75 -5.34 -33.01
CA SER A 52 17.36 -6.48 -32.18
C SER A 52 16.75 -7.65 -32.96
N SER A 53 16.34 -7.45 -34.23
CA SER A 53 15.69 -8.50 -35.03
C SER A 53 16.63 -9.28 -35.95
N GLY A 54 17.89 -8.83 -36.10
CA GLY A 54 18.82 -9.44 -37.08
C GLY A 54 18.49 -9.14 -38.54
N MET A 55 17.41 -8.37 -38.82
CA MET A 55 16.99 -8.00 -40.17
C MET A 55 17.90 -6.90 -40.74
N SER A 56 17.91 -6.76 -42.08
CA SER A 56 18.44 -5.55 -42.70
C SER A 56 17.66 -4.32 -42.21
N TYR A 57 18.34 -3.18 -42.06
CA TYR A 57 17.70 -1.95 -41.56
C TYR A 57 16.44 -1.58 -42.36
N GLY A 58 16.50 -1.64 -43.70
CA GLY A 58 15.35 -1.33 -44.55
C GLY A 58 14.17 -2.28 -44.36
N THR A 59 14.43 -3.57 -44.13
CA THR A 59 13.37 -4.54 -43.84
C THR A 59 12.76 -4.30 -42.46
N ALA A 60 13.58 -4.07 -41.44
CA ALA A 60 13.11 -3.77 -40.10
C ALA A 60 12.20 -2.52 -40.08
N ILE A 61 12.56 -1.45 -40.81
CA ILE A 61 11.74 -0.23 -40.91
C ILE A 61 10.37 -0.52 -41.53
N ARG A 62 10.30 -1.34 -42.59
CA ARG A 62 9.01 -1.74 -43.20
C ARG A 62 8.16 -2.58 -42.24
N SER A 63 8.79 -3.52 -41.52
CA SER A 63 8.10 -4.32 -40.50
C SER A 63 7.56 -3.43 -39.38
N MET A 64 8.36 -2.50 -38.86
CA MET A 64 7.91 -1.54 -37.83
C MET A 64 6.72 -0.69 -38.31
N ALA A 65 6.73 -0.21 -39.55
CA ALA A 65 5.59 0.52 -40.12
C ALA A 65 4.32 -0.35 -40.17
N SER A 66 4.45 -1.63 -40.52
CA SER A 66 3.31 -2.55 -40.53
C SER A 66 2.82 -2.92 -39.13
N ILE A 67 3.70 -3.01 -38.13
CA ILE A 67 3.33 -3.22 -36.72
C ILE A 67 2.51 -2.02 -36.21
N GLU A 68 2.96 -0.80 -36.54
CA GLU A 68 2.30 0.45 -36.17
C GLU A 68 0.93 0.61 -36.82
N GLU A 69 0.80 0.31 -38.12
CA GLU A 69 -0.49 0.32 -38.84
C GLU A 69 -1.53 -0.61 -38.19
N ARG A 70 -1.07 -1.69 -37.54
CA ARG A 70 -1.94 -2.64 -36.82
C ARG A 70 -2.26 -2.23 -35.38
N GLY A 71 -1.76 -1.05 -34.96
CA GLY A 71 -1.99 -0.49 -33.64
C GLY A 71 -1.23 -1.21 -32.53
N LEU A 72 -0.15 -1.93 -32.83
CA LEU A 72 0.65 -2.67 -31.84
C LEU A 72 1.83 -1.86 -31.30
N MET A 73 2.22 -0.79 -32.01
CA MET A 73 3.34 0.06 -31.67
C MET A 73 2.91 1.52 -31.72
N LEU A 74 3.35 2.29 -30.74
CA LEU A 74 3.09 3.73 -30.63
C LEU A 74 4.38 4.52 -30.86
N ARG A 75 4.26 5.63 -31.59
CA ARG A 75 5.32 6.65 -31.70
C ARG A 75 5.02 7.80 -30.78
N ARG A 76 5.95 8.09 -29.87
CA ARG A 76 5.89 9.31 -29.06
C ARG A 76 6.98 10.29 -29.49
N PRO A 77 6.63 11.50 -29.95
CA PRO A 77 7.61 12.54 -30.27
C PRO A 77 8.50 12.89 -29.07
N ARG A 78 9.81 12.97 -29.30
CA ARG A 78 10.80 13.41 -28.30
C ARG A 78 11.12 14.89 -28.39
N THR A 79 10.82 15.50 -29.53
CA THR A 79 11.10 16.91 -29.85
C THR A 79 9.83 17.59 -30.35
N SER A 80 9.73 18.91 -30.19
CA SER A 80 8.60 19.71 -30.69
C SER A 80 8.45 19.63 -32.21
N SER A 81 9.54 19.38 -32.95
CA SER A 81 9.52 19.21 -34.41
C SER A 81 8.99 17.85 -34.87
N GLY A 82 8.78 16.88 -33.96
CA GLY A 82 8.36 15.52 -34.29
C GLY A 82 9.41 14.66 -35.02
N LYS A 83 10.56 15.24 -35.41
CA LYS A 83 11.59 14.56 -36.22
C LYS A 83 12.28 13.41 -35.47
N SER A 84 12.35 13.49 -34.14
CA SER A 84 12.81 12.40 -33.28
C SER A 84 11.64 11.87 -32.46
N TYR A 85 11.53 10.54 -32.38
CA TYR A 85 10.50 9.84 -31.63
C TYR A 85 11.09 8.62 -30.91
N SER A 86 10.35 8.17 -29.91
CA SER A 86 10.56 6.90 -29.22
C SER A 86 9.43 5.94 -29.59
N LEU A 87 9.76 4.65 -29.64
CA LEU A 87 8.83 3.57 -29.94
C LEU A 87 8.41 2.90 -28.63
N HIS A 88 7.12 2.59 -28.50
CA HIS A 88 6.54 1.97 -27.32
C HIS A 88 5.55 0.88 -27.74
N PRO A 89 5.36 -0.18 -26.94
CA PRO A 89 4.25 -1.09 -27.14
C PRO A 89 2.93 -0.34 -26.91
N SER A 90 1.90 -0.67 -27.68
CA SER A 90 0.53 -0.20 -27.36
C SER A 90 -0.09 -1.04 -26.25
N ASP A 91 -1.16 -0.53 -25.64
CA ASP A 91 -1.94 -1.31 -24.65
C ASP A 91 -2.44 -2.62 -25.25
N LYS A 92 -2.87 -2.59 -26.52
CA LYS A 92 -3.26 -3.78 -27.28
C LYS A 92 -2.13 -4.81 -27.34
N LEU A 93 -0.90 -4.37 -27.66
CA LEU A 93 0.24 -5.29 -27.71
C LEU A 93 0.55 -5.88 -26.33
N ILE A 94 0.52 -5.07 -25.28
CA ILE A 94 0.75 -5.53 -23.90
C ILE A 94 -0.29 -6.59 -23.52
N GLN A 95 -1.57 -6.35 -23.81
CA GLN A 95 -2.66 -7.27 -23.54
C GLN A 95 -2.53 -8.59 -24.32
N GLU A 96 -2.30 -8.53 -25.64
CA GLU A 96 -2.10 -9.72 -26.48
C GLU A 96 -0.98 -10.62 -25.93
N TRP A 97 0.16 -10.01 -25.57
CA TRP A 97 1.31 -10.75 -25.07
C TRP A 97 1.12 -11.30 -23.67
N GLN A 98 0.38 -10.60 -22.81
CA GLN A 98 0.04 -11.10 -21.50
C GLN A 98 -0.94 -12.28 -21.59
N GLU A 99 -1.95 -12.18 -22.44
CA GLU A 99 -2.86 -13.31 -22.71
C GLU A 99 -2.10 -14.51 -23.27
N PHE A 100 -1.20 -14.28 -24.22
CA PHE A 100 -0.33 -15.32 -24.76
C PHE A 100 0.53 -15.97 -23.66
N ALA A 101 1.21 -15.18 -22.82
CA ALA A 101 2.01 -15.68 -21.72
C ALA A 101 1.18 -16.55 -20.75
N ARG A 102 -0.04 -16.11 -20.42
CA ARG A 102 -0.97 -16.85 -19.56
C ARG A 102 -1.34 -18.21 -20.16
N ARG A 103 -1.66 -18.25 -21.46
CA ARG A 103 -2.04 -19.48 -22.17
C ARG A 103 -0.86 -20.44 -22.29
N VAL A 104 0.34 -19.92 -22.61
CA VAL A 104 1.56 -20.72 -22.65
C VAL A 104 1.89 -21.29 -21.27
N HIS A 105 1.74 -20.52 -20.20
CA HIS A 105 1.96 -21.02 -18.84
C HIS A 105 1.01 -22.19 -18.50
N ALA A 106 -0.27 -22.08 -18.85
CA ALA A 106 -1.24 -23.16 -18.67
C ALA A 106 -0.86 -24.42 -19.47
N LEU A 107 -0.43 -24.23 -20.72
CA LEU A 107 0.01 -25.29 -21.63
C LEU A 107 1.29 -26.00 -21.12
N VAL A 108 2.24 -25.26 -20.57
CA VAL A 108 3.44 -25.84 -19.93
C VAL A 108 3.05 -26.68 -18.72
N GLY A 109 2.11 -26.20 -17.88
CA GLY A 109 1.62 -26.92 -16.71
C GLY A 109 0.98 -28.28 -17.06
N THR A 110 0.16 -28.33 -18.11
CA THR A 110 -0.45 -29.59 -18.59
C THR A 110 0.60 -30.55 -19.17
N THR A 111 1.58 -30.03 -19.89
CA THR A 111 2.61 -30.82 -20.60
C THR A 111 3.60 -31.45 -19.64
N LEU A 112 4.09 -30.69 -18.66
CA LEU A 112 5.09 -31.13 -17.69
C LEU A 112 4.49 -31.97 -16.54
N GLY A 113 3.16 -32.12 -16.48
CA GLY A 113 2.50 -32.85 -15.40
C GLY A 113 2.62 -32.15 -14.04
N LEU A 114 2.93 -30.85 -14.02
CA LEU A 114 3.04 -30.01 -12.83
C LEU A 114 1.65 -29.62 -12.26
N LYS A 115 0.69 -30.55 -12.30
CA LYS A 115 -0.44 -30.46 -11.36
C LYS A 115 0.13 -30.76 -9.99
N GLU A 116 0.37 -29.71 -9.21
CA GLU A 116 0.75 -29.84 -7.81
C GLU A 116 -0.16 -30.86 -7.11
N SER A 117 0.49 -31.80 -6.44
CA SER A 117 -0.15 -32.76 -5.57
C SER A 117 -0.60 -32.02 -4.32
N GLY A 118 -1.87 -31.58 -4.26
CA GLY A 118 -2.37 -30.92 -3.04
C GLY A 118 -3.64 -30.07 -3.12
N GLY A 119 -4.49 -30.21 -4.13
CA GLY A 119 -5.76 -29.47 -4.19
C GLY A 119 -6.85 -30.30 -4.86
N THR A 120 -7.97 -30.47 -4.16
CA THR A 120 -9.14 -31.25 -4.59
C THR A 120 -9.62 -30.88 -6.00
N GLN A 121 -10.02 -31.92 -6.72
CA GLN A 121 -10.48 -31.96 -8.09
C GLN A 121 -11.90 -31.35 -8.23
N SER A 122 -12.07 -30.04 -7.97
CA SER A 122 -13.39 -29.38 -8.01
C SER A 122 -13.49 -28.05 -8.77
N ASP A 123 -12.51 -27.64 -9.57
CA ASP A 123 -12.57 -26.32 -10.26
C ASP A 123 -12.75 -26.40 -11.79
N TYR A 124 -13.51 -27.39 -12.25
CA TYR A 124 -14.04 -27.41 -13.62
C TYR A 124 -15.57 -27.54 -13.60
N PHE A 125 -16.23 -26.64 -12.87
CA PHE A 125 -17.67 -26.43 -12.96
C PHE A 125 -17.96 -25.07 -13.61
N PHE A 126 -18.86 -25.11 -14.58
CA PHE A 126 -19.33 -24.06 -15.50
C PHE A 126 -20.02 -22.84 -14.84
N GLY A 127 -19.65 -22.49 -13.61
CA GLY A 127 -20.17 -21.35 -12.84
C GLY A 127 -19.11 -20.54 -12.06
N ALA A 128 -17.82 -20.92 -12.14
CA ALA A 128 -16.72 -20.23 -11.43
C ALA A 128 -16.11 -19.03 -12.20
N SER A 129 -16.65 -18.68 -13.37
CA SER A 129 -16.13 -17.59 -14.22
C SER A 129 -16.34 -16.18 -13.64
N TYR A 130 -17.08 -16.03 -12.53
CA TYR A 130 -17.32 -14.74 -11.89
C TYR A 130 -16.36 -14.43 -10.72
N ASN A 131 -15.54 -15.40 -10.27
CA ASN A 131 -14.69 -15.24 -9.07
C ASN A 131 -13.17 -15.41 -9.31
N GLN A 132 -12.73 -15.66 -10.53
CA GLN A 132 -11.31 -15.58 -10.87
C GLN A 132 -10.99 -14.13 -11.23
N GLY A 133 -10.23 -13.43 -10.36
CA GLY A 133 -9.77 -12.08 -10.66
C GLY A 133 -9.04 -12.04 -12.00
N SER A 134 -9.26 -10.98 -12.77
CA SER A 134 -8.54 -10.75 -14.02
C SER A 134 -7.07 -10.47 -13.73
N ILE A 135 -6.18 -11.01 -14.57
CA ILE A 135 -4.77 -10.64 -14.50
C ILE A 135 -4.63 -9.21 -15.04
N ILE A 136 -4.19 -8.30 -14.20
CA ILE A 136 -3.97 -6.89 -14.53
C ILE A 136 -2.69 -6.75 -15.34
N SER A 137 -2.75 -5.98 -16.42
CA SER A 137 -1.61 -5.73 -17.28
C SER A 137 -0.56 -4.82 -16.65
N PRO A 138 0.70 -4.88 -17.09
CA PRO A 138 1.65 -3.80 -16.85
C PRO A 138 1.12 -2.46 -17.38
N PRO A 139 1.50 -1.32 -16.77
CA PRO A 139 1.04 -0.01 -17.23
C PRO A 139 1.58 0.31 -18.62
N GLY A 140 0.70 0.78 -19.51
CA GLY A 140 1.04 1.32 -20.82
C GLY A 140 1.66 2.70 -20.75
N VAL A 141 2.26 3.16 -21.85
CA VAL A 141 2.74 4.54 -21.94
C VAL A 141 1.61 5.52 -22.20
N LEU A 142 1.74 6.76 -21.71
CA LEU A 142 0.80 7.81 -22.09
C LEU A 142 0.93 8.12 -23.58
N ALA A 143 -0.22 8.28 -24.26
CA ALA A 143 -0.31 8.61 -25.68
C ALA A 143 0.44 9.91 -26.03
N SER A 144 0.49 10.85 -25.09
CA SER A 144 1.32 12.04 -25.15
C SER A 144 2.14 12.17 -23.88
N LYS A 145 3.33 12.79 -23.97
CA LYS A 145 4.11 13.10 -22.77
C LYS A 145 3.31 14.04 -21.87
N LEU A 146 3.52 13.96 -20.56
CA LEU A 146 2.92 14.92 -19.63
C LEU A 146 3.31 16.35 -20.01
N SER A 147 2.33 17.24 -20.06
CA SER A 147 2.50 18.66 -20.39
C SER A 147 3.13 19.46 -19.26
N LEU A 148 4.22 18.96 -18.68
CA LEU A 148 5.03 19.62 -17.66
C LEU A 148 6.27 20.23 -18.30
N ARG A 149 6.54 21.51 -18.00
CA ARG A 149 7.74 22.22 -18.50
C ARG A 149 9.04 21.77 -17.81
N ARG A 150 8.91 21.10 -16.66
CA ARG A 150 10.00 20.59 -15.81
C ARG A 150 9.64 19.18 -15.37
N ASP A 151 10.55 18.56 -14.63
CA ASP A 151 10.38 17.27 -13.95
C ASP A 151 9.07 17.21 -13.14
N LEU A 152 8.52 16.00 -12.99
CA LEU A 152 7.48 15.69 -12.02
C LEU A 152 8.13 15.54 -10.65
N ARG A 153 7.78 16.42 -9.71
CA ARG A 153 8.39 16.49 -8.37
C ARG A 153 7.47 15.85 -7.34
N ILE A 154 7.95 14.83 -6.64
CA ILE A 154 7.14 14.03 -5.71
C ILE A 154 7.82 14.01 -4.34
N LEU A 155 7.09 14.41 -3.30
CA LEU A 155 7.48 14.23 -1.91
C LEU A 155 6.85 12.94 -1.38
N VAL A 156 7.65 12.03 -0.83
CA VAL A 156 7.18 10.72 -0.39
C VAL A 156 7.74 10.33 0.98
N HIS A 157 7.10 9.35 1.62
CA HIS A 157 7.65 8.69 2.80
C HIS A 157 8.75 7.70 2.41
N ALA A 158 9.75 7.52 3.28
CA ALA A 158 10.81 6.54 3.09
C ALA A 158 10.38 5.14 3.58
N ASP A 159 9.52 4.46 2.82
CA ASP A 159 9.06 3.09 3.11
C ASP A 159 9.19 2.13 1.92
N PRO A 160 9.00 0.81 2.12
CA PRO A 160 9.19 -0.19 1.06
C PRO A 160 8.38 0.05 -0.22
N THR A 161 7.15 0.57 -0.15
CA THR A 161 6.37 0.84 -1.38
C THR A 161 6.95 2.01 -2.15
N PHE A 162 7.32 3.11 -1.46
CA PHE A 162 7.97 4.23 -2.14
C PHE A 162 9.40 3.89 -2.59
N MET A 163 10.07 2.92 -1.96
CA MET A 163 11.31 2.33 -2.48
C MET A 163 11.06 1.51 -3.74
N ALA A 164 9.97 0.73 -3.82
CA ALA A 164 9.56 0.06 -5.05
C ALA A 164 9.29 1.09 -6.17
N MET A 165 8.59 2.19 -5.87
CA MET A 165 8.41 3.30 -6.81
C MET A 165 9.74 3.90 -7.26
N HIS A 166 10.74 4.00 -6.37
CA HIS A 166 12.07 4.49 -6.71
C HIS A 166 12.80 3.53 -7.65
N VAL A 167 12.74 2.22 -7.41
CA VAL A 167 13.28 1.18 -8.33
C VAL A 167 12.64 1.31 -9.71
N LEU A 168 11.33 1.56 -9.76
CA LEU A 168 10.54 1.69 -10.98
C LEU A 168 10.60 3.07 -11.63
N LYS A 169 11.40 4.00 -11.09
CA LYS A 169 11.49 5.39 -11.57
C LYS A 169 11.67 5.47 -13.08
N LYS A 170 12.59 4.69 -13.66
CA LYS A 170 12.87 4.72 -15.10
C LYS A 170 11.70 4.24 -15.97
N GLN A 171 10.92 3.30 -15.45
CA GLN A 171 9.72 2.83 -16.11
C GLN A 171 8.64 3.93 -16.11
N PHE A 172 8.41 4.60 -14.99
CA PHE A 172 7.45 5.71 -14.93
C PHE A 172 7.92 6.94 -15.71
N GLU A 173 9.22 7.26 -15.76
CA GLU A 173 9.76 8.29 -16.65
C GLU A 173 9.47 7.95 -18.12
N THR A 174 9.54 6.66 -18.48
CA THR A 174 9.16 6.17 -19.80
C THR A 174 7.66 6.27 -20.03
N ILE A 175 6.82 5.94 -19.07
CA ILE A 175 5.36 6.05 -19.17
C ILE A 175 4.93 7.50 -19.36
N PHE A 176 5.45 8.41 -18.53
CA PHE A 176 5.06 9.82 -18.53
C PHE A 176 5.76 10.66 -19.60
N GLY A 177 6.91 10.22 -20.09
CA GLY A 177 7.73 11.00 -21.01
C GLY A 177 8.35 12.25 -20.38
N VAL A 178 8.43 12.30 -19.05
CA VAL A 178 9.11 13.35 -18.26
C VAL A 178 9.96 12.68 -17.18
N THR A 179 11.00 13.38 -16.74
CA THR A 179 11.84 12.97 -15.60
C THR A 179 11.10 13.08 -14.27
N ILE A 180 11.45 12.22 -13.32
CA ILE A 180 10.85 12.22 -11.98
C ILE A 180 11.91 12.61 -10.95
N GLN A 181 11.61 13.62 -10.14
CA GLN A 181 12.38 13.96 -8.95
C GLN A 181 11.58 13.53 -7.72
N SER A 182 12.14 12.61 -6.94
CA SER A 182 11.52 12.13 -5.71
C SER A 182 12.39 12.49 -4.52
N ARG A 183 11.78 13.02 -3.46
CA ARG A 183 12.41 13.24 -2.16
C ARG A 183 11.69 12.37 -1.14
N ALA A 184 12.41 11.41 -0.57
CA ALA A 184 11.90 10.54 0.49
C ALA A 184 12.35 11.05 1.87
N LEU A 185 11.42 11.12 2.83
CA LEU A 185 11.67 11.57 4.20
C LEU A 185 11.07 10.60 5.22
N SER A 186 11.59 10.59 6.45
CA SER A 186 10.92 9.94 7.58
C SER A 186 9.59 10.65 7.89
N ILE A 187 8.64 9.96 8.51
CA ILE A 187 7.28 10.46 8.78
C ILE A 187 7.25 11.88 9.40
N ASP A 188 8.02 12.13 10.47
CA ASP A 188 8.01 13.45 11.12
C ASP A 188 8.61 14.55 10.22
N ARG A 189 9.69 14.23 9.49
CA ARG A 189 10.31 15.16 8.53
C ARG A 189 9.43 15.41 7.31
N LEU A 190 8.67 14.39 6.91
CA LEU A 190 7.68 14.48 5.83
C LEU A 190 6.61 15.50 6.20
N ARG A 191 5.97 15.37 7.39
CA ARG A 191 4.97 16.36 7.85
C ARG A 191 5.55 17.77 7.90
N GLN A 192 6.73 17.93 8.49
CA GLN A 192 7.41 19.24 8.56
C GLN A 192 7.66 19.85 7.18
N GLU A 193 8.09 19.04 6.21
CA GLU A 193 8.32 19.48 4.84
C GLU A 193 7.00 19.87 4.14
N ILE A 194 5.90 19.13 4.36
CA ILE A 194 4.56 19.47 3.84
C ILE A 194 4.14 20.85 4.36
N LEU A 195 4.21 21.06 5.68
CA LEU A 195 3.86 22.33 6.33
C LEU A 195 4.76 23.49 5.87
N SER A 196 6.06 23.23 5.68
CA SER A 196 6.99 24.24 5.17
C SER A 196 6.73 24.56 3.69
N ASN A 197 6.34 23.57 2.88
CA ASN A 197 6.03 23.77 1.48
C ASN A 197 4.73 24.56 1.27
N ALA A 198 3.73 24.33 2.13
CA ALA A 198 2.46 25.06 2.08
C ALA A 198 2.61 26.56 2.33
N LYS A 199 3.65 27.00 3.06
CA LYS A 199 3.95 28.42 3.31
C LYS A 199 4.56 29.15 2.11
N LYS A 200 4.96 28.44 1.05
CA LYS A 200 5.58 29.02 -0.14
C LYS A 200 4.51 29.55 -1.08
N GLU A 201 4.84 30.63 -1.81
CA GLU A 201 3.99 31.13 -2.89
C GLU A 201 3.75 30.06 -3.97
N LYS A 202 4.77 29.26 -4.26
CA LYS A 202 4.73 28.18 -5.25
C LYS A 202 5.27 26.90 -4.66
N SER A 203 4.56 25.80 -4.90
CA SER A 203 4.96 24.49 -4.41
C SER A 203 6.27 24.01 -5.05
N ASP A 204 7.17 23.51 -4.21
CA ASP A 204 8.35 22.76 -4.65
C ASP A 204 8.00 21.36 -5.13
N TYR A 205 6.81 20.87 -4.80
CA TYR A 205 6.32 19.55 -5.16
C TYR A 205 5.06 19.63 -6.03
N ASP A 206 4.92 18.68 -6.94
CA ASP A 206 3.71 18.52 -7.75
C ASP A 206 2.76 17.51 -7.10
N LEU A 207 3.32 16.46 -6.47
CA LEU A 207 2.59 15.44 -5.72
C LEU A 207 3.22 15.26 -4.35
N ILE A 208 2.37 15.02 -3.35
CA ILE A 208 2.78 14.73 -1.98
C ILE A 208 2.07 13.45 -1.53
N ALA A 209 2.83 12.46 -1.05
CA ALA A 209 2.26 11.37 -0.26
C ALA A 209 2.00 11.87 1.16
N CYS A 210 0.75 11.85 1.59
CA CYS A 210 0.32 12.27 2.92
C CYS A 210 -0.19 11.06 3.72
N ASP A 211 0.21 10.95 4.99
CA ASP A 211 -0.31 9.93 5.90
C ASP A 211 -1.83 10.13 6.04
N LEU A 212 -2.58 9.03 6.00
CA LEU A 212 -4.04 9.04 5.96
C LEU A 212 -4.73 9.88 7.07
N PRO A 213 -4.35 9.84 8.36
CA PRO A 213 -5.00 10.68 9.38
C PRO A 213 -4.76 12.19 9.18
N TRP A 214 -3.68 12.61 8.53
CA TRP A 214 -3.33 14.02 8.43
C TRP A 214 -4.21 14.81 7.46
N PHE A 215 -5.06 14.15 6.67
CA PHE A 215 -5.89 14.85 5.70
C PHE A 215 -6.85 15.85 6.34
N GLY A 216 -7.30 15.62 7.58
CA GLY A 216 -8.07 16.62 8.32
C GLY A 216 -7.29 17.91 8.57
N GLU A 217 -6.07 17.78 9.07
CA GLU A 217 -5.13 18.89 9.32
C GLU A 217 -4.83 19.64 8.02
N MET A 218 -4.43 18.89 6.98
CA MET A 218 -3.97 19.47 5.72
C MET A 218 -5.12 20.10 4.92
N ALA A 219 -6.32 19.53 4.97
CA ALA A 219 -7.49 20.07 4.28
C ALA A 219 -8.04 21.32 4.98
N GLU A 220 -8.16 21.31 6.32
CA GLU A 220 -8.63 22.49 7.08
C GLU A 220 -7.69 23.68 6.91
N ALA A 221 -6.37 23.43 6.86
CA ALA A 221 -5.36 24.46 6.60
C ALA A 221 -5.24 24.86 5.11
N GLY A 222 -6.03 24.26 4.21
CA GLY A 222 -6.03 24.56 2.79
C GLY A 222 -4.73 24.20 2.07
N HIS A 223 -3.98 23.21 2.56
CA HIS A 223 -2.67 22.82 2.01
C HIS A 223 -2.78 21.93 0.77
N PHE A 224 -3.90 21.23 0.60
CA PHE A 224 -4.16 20.38 -0.56
C PHE A 224 -5.35 20.87 -1.39
N LEU A 225 -5.26 20.66 -2.70
CA LEU A 225 -6.33 20.89 -3.64
C LEU A 225 -7.37 19.75 -3.50
N PRO A 226 -8.66 20.07 -3.32
CA PRO A 226 -9.74 19.08 -3.44
C PRO A 226 -9.81 18.56 -4.88
N VAL A 227 -9.99 17.25 -5.04
CA VAL A 227 -9.88 16.55 -6.33
C VAL A 227 -11.22 16.02 -6.85
N ASP A 228 -12.35 16.38 -6.22
CA ASP A 228 -13.69 15.91 -6.61
C ASP A 228 -14.00 16.20 -8.09
N ASP A 229 -13.80 17.45 -8.54
CA ASP A 229 -14.02 17.85 -9.94
C ASP A 229 -13.11 17.09 -10.91
N LEU A 230 -11.86 16.80 -10.49
CA LEU A 230 -10.91 16.04 -11.31
C LEU A 230 -11.30 14.56 -11.42
N ILE A 231 -11.86 13.97 -10.34
CA ILE A 231 -12.42 12.61 -10.36
C ILE A 231 -13.58 12.55 -11.34
N GLU A 232 -14.52 13.51 -11.28
CA GLU A 232 -15.69 13.57 -12.16
C GLU A 232 -15.28 13.78 -13.63
N GLU A 233 -14.44 14.78 -13.92
CA GLU A 233 -13.96 15.09 -15.28
C GLU A 233 -13.23 13.91 -15.93
N SER A 234 -12.49 13.12 -15.14
CA SER A 234 -11.72 11.97 -15.64
C SER A 234 -12.46 10.63 -15.55
N ALA A 235 -13.69 10.62 -15.02
CA ALA A 235 -14.43 9.40 -14.71
C ALA A 235 -13.61 8.37 -13.93
N GLN A 236 -12.79 8.84 -12.98
CA GLN A 236 -11.92 7.96 -12.19
C GLN A 236 -12.78 7.08 -11.29
N ASP A 237 -12.71 5.75 -11.48
CA ASP A 237 -13.38 4.80 -10.60
C ASP A 237 -12.71 4.79 -9.22
N THR A 238 -13.47 5.20 -8.20
CA THR A 238 -13.08 5.16 -6.80
C THR A 238 -13.62 3.94 -6.06
N SER A 239 -14.55 3.17 -6.63
CA SER A 239 -15.18 2.01 -5.98
C SER A 239 -14.23 0.84 -5.80
N ASP A 240 -13.18 0.77 -6.63
CA ASP A 240 -12.13 -0.24 -6.56
C ASP A 240 -11.16 -0.04 -5.38
N PHE A 241 -11.18 1.10 -4.68
CA PHE A 241 -10.31 1.31 -3.53
C PHE A 241 -10.95 0.85 -2.21
N HIS A 242 -10.12 0.43 -1.25
CA HIS A 242 -10.56 0.18 0.13
C HIS A 242 -11.25 1.43 0.70
N SER A 243 -12.51 1.28 1.10
CA SER A 243 -13.38 2.39 1.51
C SER A 243 -12.80 3.23 2.64
N GLU A 244 -12.26 2.58 3.67
CA GLU A 244 -11.66 3.24 4.84
C GLU A 244 -10.43 4.09 4.47
N ALA A 245 -9.64 3.67 3.48
CA ALA A 245 -8.49 4.43 3.02
C ALA A 245 -8.91 5.66 2.22
N LEU A 246 -9.94 5.54 1.38
CA LEU A 246 -10.54 6.70 0.69
C LEU A 246 -11.17 7.69 1.67
N ALA A 247 -11.93 7.18 2.64
CA ALA A 247 -12.58 7.98 3.68
C ALA A 247 -11.55 8.74 4.53
N SER A 248 -10.40 8.13 4.83
CA SER A 248 -9.33 8.82 5.55
C SER A 248 -8.74 10.00 4.77
N ALA A 249 -8.75 9.95 3.43
CA ALA A 249 -8.28 11.04 2.57
C ALA A 249 -9.38 12.07 2.22
N ARG A 250 -10.52 12.02 2.93
CA ARG A 250 -11.66 12.92 2.79
C ARG A 250 -11.78 13.81 4.02
N TYR A 251 -12.22 15.04 3.79
CA TYR A 251 -12.51 15.96 4.88
C TYR A 251 -13.71 16.85 4.53
N LYS A 252 -14.65 17.00 5.46
CA LYS A 252 -15.91 17.77 5.27
C LYS A 252 -16.62 17.44 3.95
N GLY A 253 -16.64 16.16 3.57
CA GLY A 253 -17.31 15.65 2.37
C GLY A 253 -16.56 15.82 1.05
N ARG A 254 -15.33 16.33 1.05
CA ARG A 254 -14.51 16.54 -0.15
C ARG A 254 -13.29 15.64 -0.17
N GLN A 255 -12.98 15.05 -1.31
CA GLN A 255 -11.81 14.20 -1.49
C GLN A 255 -10.56 15.06 -1.75
N PHE A 256 -9.47 14.83 -0.99
CA PHE A 256 -8.22 15.60 -1.13
C PHE A 256 -7.03 14.77 -1.62
N GLY A 257 -7.15 13.45 -1.62
CA GLY A 257 -6.12 12.55 -2.12
C GLY A 257 -6.66 11.21 -2.56
N ILE A 258 -5.87 10.48 -3.35
CA ILE A 258 -6.18 9.13 -3.82
C ILE A 258 -5.21 8.14 -3.15
N PRO A 259 -5.70 7.10 -2.46
CA PRO A 259 -4.86 6.11 -1.80
C PRO A 259 -3.84 5.47 -2.74
N VAL A 260 -2.57 5.42 -2.33
CA VAL A 260 -1.52 4.64 -2.97
C VAL A 260 -1.15 3.41 -2.13
N GLN A 261 -1.43 3.45 -0.83
CA GLN A 261 -1.21 2.35 0.09
C GLN A 261 -2.34 2.28 1.14
N THR A 262 -2.80 1.07 1.45
CA THR A 262 -3.59 0.78 2.64
C THR A 262 -2.78 -0.16 3.51
N THR A 263 -2.37 0.32 4.69
CA THR A 263 -1.37 -0.35 5.53
C THR A 263 -1.88 -0.51 6.96
N PRO A 264 -2.83 -1.41 7.21
CA PRO A 264 -3.33 -1.61 8.57
C PRO A 264 -2.22 -2.05 9.52
N GLU A 265 -2.37 -1.75 10.81
CA GLU A 265 -1.60 -2.43 11.87
C GLU A 265 -2.31 -3.74 12.23
N LEU A 266 -1.55 -4.83 12.22
CA LEU A 266 -2.01 -6.19 12.51
C LEU A 266 -1.17 -6.79 13.64
N LEU A 267 -1.73 -7.76 14.36
CA LEU A 267 -0.93 -8.63 15.20
C LEU A 267 -0.32 -9.73 14.32
N VAL A 268 1.01 -9.75 14.22
CA VAL A 268 1.75 -10.82 13.55
C VAL A 268 2.26 -11.83 14.58
N CYS A 269 2.12 -13.11 14.28
CA CYS A 269 2.43 -14.21 15.21
C CYS A 269 3.25 -15.29 14.51
N ARG A 270 4.28 -15.78 15.18
CA ARG A 270 5.06 -16.95 14.72
C ARG A 270 4.28 -18.24 14.94
N SER A 271 3.71 -18.80 13.88
CA SER A 271 2.85 -19.99 13.95
C SER A 271 3.60 -21.24 14.40
N ASP A 272 4.88 -21.36 14.03
CA ASP A 272 5.77 -22.42 14.49
C ASP A 272 6.01 -22.36 16.01
N LEU A 273 6.26 -21.17 16.57
CA LEU A 273 6.43 -20.99 18.01
C LEU A 273 5.15 -21.23 18.81
N LEU A 274 3.99 -20.83 18.25
CA LEU A 274 2.68 -21.14 18.82
C LEU A 274 2.44 -22.65 18.85
N ALA A 275 2.68 -23.34 17.72
CA ALA A 275 2.50 -24.78 17.60
C ALA A 275 3.40 -25.57 18.57
N ASP A 276 4.65 -25.17 18.74
CA ASP A 276 5.61 -25.77 19.69
C ASP A 276 5.11 -25.77 21.14
N HIS A 277 4.23 -24.82 21.48
CA HIS A 277 3.63 -24.69 22.83
C HIS A 277 2.16 -25.11 22.86
N GLY A 278 1.64 -25.70 21.78
CA GLY A 278 0.23 -26.11 21.67
C GLY A 278 -0.76 -24.94 21.75
N LEU A 279 -0.34 -23.75 21.33
CA LEU A 279 -1.16 -22.53 21.32
C LEU A 279 -1.77 -22.30 19.94
N ASN A 280 -2.96 -21.71 19.93
CA ASN A 280 -3.55 -21.14 18.72
C ASN A 280 -3.19 -19.66 18.60
N ALA A 281 -3.33 -19.10 17.40
CA ALA A 281 -3.25 -17.66 17.18
C ALA A 281 -4.24 -16.88 18.08
N PRO A 282 -3.78 -15.88 18.85
CA PRO A 282 -4.63 -15.18 19.81
C PRO A 282 -5.60 -14.22 19.12
N ARG A 283 -6.89 -14.29 19.47
CA ARG A 283 -7.96 -13.44 18.93
C ARG A 283 -8.52 -12.46 19.96
N THR A 284 -8.22 -12.69 21.23
CA THR A 284 -8.60 -11.81 22.35
C THR A 284 -7.38 -11.24 23.05
N ILE A 285 -7.58 -10.13 23.76
CA ILE A 285 -6.56 -9.52 24.62
C ILE A 285 -5.98 -10.54 25.62
N MET A 286 -6.84 -11.35 26.26
CA MET A 286 -6.40 -12.35 27.24
C MET A 286 -5.59 -13.49 26.62
N GLU A 287 -5.98 -13.96 25.44
CA GLU A 287 -5.19 -14.94 24.69
C GLU A 287 -3.83 -14.37 24.29
N THR A 288 -3.79 -13.09 23.92
CA THR A 288 -2.54 -12.41 23.54
C THR A 288 -1.58 -12.31 24.72
N LEU A 289 -2.07 -11.92 25.91
CA LEU A 289 -1.27 -11.92 27.14
C LEU A 289 -0.79 -13.33 27.51
N THR A 290 -1.66 -14.33 27.37
CA THR A 290 -1.32 -15.73 27.66
C THR A 290 -0.23 -16.24 26.72
N ALA A 291 -0.37 -15.97 25.42
CA ALA A 291 0.63 -16.33 24.42
C ALA A 291 1.95 -15.58 24.66
N ALA A 292 1.91 -14.26 24.90
CA ALA A 292 3.10 -13.47 25.16
C ALA A 292 3.86 -13.96 26.39
N LYS A 293 3.14 -14.25 27.49
CA LYS A 293 3.71 -14.81 28.71
C LYS A 293 4.35 -16.17 28.48
N THR A 294 3.68 -17.05 27.74
CA THR A 294 4.14 -18.42 27.48
C THR A 294 5.38 -18.43 26.59
N LEU A 295 5.42 -17.57 25.58
CA LEU A 295 6.50 -17.50 24.60
C LEU A 295 7.70 -16.68 25.10
N HIS A 296 7.51 -15.80 26.08
CA HIS A 296 8.59 -15.02 26.68
C HIS A 296 9.57 -15.93 27.45
N SER A 297 10.84 -15.92 27.05
CA SER A 297 11.89 -16.73 27.67
C SER A 297 13.23 -15.98 27.69
N ARG A 298 13.65 -15.56 28.89
CA ARG A 298 14.98 -14.98 29.12
C ARG A 298 16.11 -15.93 28.74
N GLY A 299 15.94 -17.23 28.99
CA GLY A 299 16.95 -18.25 28.66
C GLY A 299 17.17 -18.44 27.17
N ARG A 300 16.13 -18.22 26.35
CA ARG A 300 16.20 -18.27 24.88
C ARG A 300 16.44 -16.89 24.25
N SER A 301 16.58 -15.83 25.06
CA SER A 301 16.61 -14.44 24.59
C SER A 301 15.44 -14.08 23.66
N LEU A 302 14.27 -14.68 23.91
CA LEU A 302 13.06 -14.51 23.13
C LEU A 302 12.06 -13.70 23.95
N SER A 303 11.61 -12.57 23.41
CA SER A 303 10.51 -11.80 23.99
C SER A 303 9.17 -12.29 23.44
N GLY A 304 8.12 -12.25 24.27
CA GLY A 304 6.79 -12.71 23.87
C GLY A 304 6.17 -11.81 22.81
N ILE A 305 6.32 -10.49 22.96
CA ILE A 305 5.65 -9.52 22.09
C ILE A 305 6.38 -8.17 21.99
N ALA A 306 6.38 -7.55 20.81
CA ALA A 306 6.84 -6.17 20.60
C ALA A 306 5.76 -5.27 19.96
N TRP A 307 5.88 -3.97 20.18
CA TRP A 307 4.91 -2.93 19.80
C TRP A 307 5.60 -1.55 19.83
N ASN A 308 4.95 -0.49 19.35
CA ASN A 308 5.56 0.85 19.43
C ASN A 308 5.41 1.39 20.86
N ALA A 309 6.54 1.55 21.58
CA ALA A 309 6.53 2.19 22.91
C ALA A 309 7.46 3.40 23.03
N ALA A 310 8.17 3.77 21.95
CA ALA A 310 8.89 5.02 21.85
C ALA A 310 7.98 6.22 22.09
N ARG A 311 8.47 7.18 22.89
CA ARG A 311 7.75 8.38 23.31
C ARG A 311 7.19 9.18 22.11
N GLY A 312 6.00 9.73 22.27
CA GLY A 312 5.36 10.59 21.25
C GLY A 312 4.55 9.78 20.24
N THR A 313 4.61 10.15 18.96
CA THR A 313 3.79 9.57 17.88
C THR A 313 3.75 8.03 17.85
N PRO A 314 4.87 7.29 18.02
CA PRO A 314 4.84 5.83 17.97
C PRO A 314 3.92 5.23 19.04
N LEU A 315 4.12 5.59 20.31
CA LEU A 315 3.30 5.11 21.41
C LEU A 315 1.86 5.65 21.35
N GLY A 316 1.68 6.91 20.92
CA GLY A 316 0.36 7.49 20.73
C GLY A 316 -0.49 6.68 19.76
N HIS A 317 0.08 6.26 18.63
CA HIS A 317 -0.59 5.35 17.69
C HIS A 317 -0.98 4.02 18.33
N SER A 318 -0.05 3.34 19.02
CA SER A 318 -0.37 2.07 19.68
C SER A 318 -1.45 2.23 20.74
N PHE A 319 -1.47 3.33 21.50
CA PHE A 319 -2.51 3.59 22.49
C PHE A 319 -3.88 3.77 21.84
N LEU A 320 -4.00 4.63 20.83
CA LEU A 320 -5.26 4.87 20.12
C LEU A 320 -5.80 3.59 19.44
N PHE A 321 -4.92 2.80 18.84
CA PHE A 321 -5.27 1.55 18.19
C PHE A 321 -5.74 0.48 19.17
N MET A 322 -5.03 0.31 20.29
CA MET A 322 -5.45 -0.63 21.34
C MET A 322 -6.74 -0.18 22.01
N MET A 323 -6.93 1.12 22.25
CA MET A 323 -8.18 1.68 22.77
C MET A 323 -9.36 1.40 21.82
N GLY A 324 -9.13 1.49 20.51
CA GLY A 324 -10.09 1.03 19.51
C GLY A 324 -10.40 -0.47 19.60
N ALA A 325 -9.40 -1.31 19.89
CA ALA A 325 -9.57 -2.75 20.10
C ALA A 325 -10.34 -3.07 21.40
N PHE A 326 -10.36 -2.15 22.38
CA PHE A 326 -11.27 -2.17 23.54
C PHE A 326 -12.65 -1.54 23.24
N GLY A 327 -12.89 -1.09 22.01
CA GLY A 327 -14.19 -0.64 21.53
C GLY A 327 -14.47 0.86 21.68
N GLN A 328 -13.45 1.67 22.00
CA GLN A 328 -13.61 3.11 22.19
C GLN A 328 -12.67 3.91 21.26
N PRO A 329 -13.19 4.79 20.39
CA PRO A 329 -12.39 5.76 19.65
C PRO A 329 -11.73 6.78 20.60
N ALA A 330 -10.60 7.34 20.16
CA ALA A 330 -9.87 8.41 20.84
C ALA A 330 -10.72 9.66 21.14
N LEU A 331 -11.73 9.87 20.30
CA LEU A 331 -12.70 10.95 20.38
C LEU A 331 -14.09 10.38 20.65
N ASN A 332 -15.01 11.22 21.12
CA ASN A 332 -16.41 10.89 21.39
C ASN A 332 -17.23 10.74 20.09
N LEU A 333 -16.74 9.92 19.15
CA LEU A 333 -17.33 9.78 17.84
C LEU A 333 -18.72 9.15 17.91
N ARG A 334 -19.61 9.57 17.02
CA ARG A 334 -20.94 8.99 16.88
C ARG A 334 -20.86 7.54 16.41
N ARG A 335 -21.52 6.62 17.10
CA ARG A 335 -21.61 5.22 16.69
C ARG A 335 -22.44 5.08 15.41
N ILE A 336 -21.97 4.25 14.49
CA ILE A 336 -22.66 3.88 13.24
C ILE A 336 -22.67 2.35 13.07
N GLU A 337 -23.30 1.87 12.01
CA GLU A 337 -23.16 0.47 11.62
C GLU A 337 -21.69 0.17 11.30
N GLY A 338 -21.15 -0.92 11.85
CA GLY A 338 -19.76 -1.32 11.64
C GLY A 338 -18.72 -0.65 12.53
N GLY A 339 -19.00 0.51 13.16
CA GLY A 339 -18.00 1.21 13.98
C GLY A 339 -18.43 2.60 14.44
N PHE A 340 -17.60 3.60 14.14
CA PHE A 340 -17.78 4.99 14.53
C PHE A 340 -17.58 5.94 13.34
N ASP A 341 -18.33 7.03 13.33
CA ASP A 341 -18.29 8.04 12.26
C ASP A 341 -17.09 8.97 12.45
N GLY A 342 -16.01 8.68 11.72
CA GLY A 342 -14.81 9.53 11.69
C GLY A 342 -14.86 10.67 10.68
N GLU A 343 -15.90 10.76 9.84
CA GLU A 343 -16.00 11.76 8.77
C GLU A 343 -16.82 12.98 9.18
N LYS A 344 -17.88 12.79 9.96
CA LYS A 344 -18.83 13.85 10.35
C LYS A 344 -18.67 14.24 11.82
N VAL A 345 -17.45 14.59 12.21
CA VAL A 345 -17.13 15.04 13.57
C VAL A 345 -17.54 16.51 13.76
N HIS A 346 -18.28 16.80 14.83
CA HIS A 346 -18.77 18.13 15.17
C HIS A 346 -19.12 18.23 16.66
N GLY A 347 -18.99 19.43 17.23
CA GLY A 347 -19.38 19.70 18.62
C GLY A 347 -18.69 18.76 19.62
N GLU A 348 -19.48 18.23 20.55
CA GLU A 348 -19.05 17.25 21.56
C GLU A 348 -18.43 15.97 20.97
N ASN A 349 -18.58 15.68 19.67
CA ASN A 349 -17.90 14.53 19.06
C ASN A 349 -16.37 14.72 19.00
N PHE A 350 -15.87 15.95 19.11
CA PHE A 350 -14.44 16.26 19.21
C PHE A 350 -13.87 16.01 20.61
N ARG A 351 -14.71 15.68 21.60
CA ARG A 351 -14.23 15.48 22.97
C ARG A 351 -13.33 14.23 23.05
N PRO A 352 -12.08 14.35 23.54
CA PRO A 352 -11.23 13.20 23.81
C PRO A 352 -11.85 12.24 24.81
N MET A 353 -11.49 10.96 24.73
CA MET A 353 -12.07 9.87 25.56
C MET A 353 -11.02 9.11 26.37
N PHE A 354 -9.96 9.81 26.79
CA PHE A 354 -8.83 9.24 27.52
C PHE A 354 -9.12 8.94 29.00
N ASP A 355 -10.24 9.43 29.54
CA ASP A 355 -10.72 9.10 30.89
C ASP A 355 -11.76 7.95 30.91
N SER A 356 -11.94 7.27 29.79
CA SER A 356 -12.90 6.15 29.67
C SER A 356 -12.40 4.83 30.26
N ASP A 357 -13.33 3.92 30.58
CA ASP A 357 -13.02 2.55 31.01
C ASP A 357 -12.14 1.80 29.99
N ALA A 358 -12.36 2.04 28.69
CA ALA A 358 -11.56 1.44 27.63
C ALA A 358 -10.13 2.00 27.60
N ALA A 359 -9.95 3.29 27.86
CA ALA A 359 -8.62 3.90 27.99
C ALA A 359 -7.87 3.34 29.21
N ARG A 360 -8.59 3.14 30.33
CA ARG A 360 -8.03 2.47 31.51
C ARG A 360 -7.62 1.03 31.23
N ALA A 361 -8.48 0.24 30.60
CA ALA A 361 -8.16 -1.14 30.22
C ALA A 361 -6.98 -1.21 29.23
N THR A 362 -6.84 -0.22 28.36
CA THR A 362 -5.70 -0.09 27.44
C THR A 362 -4.41 0.17 28.20
N ALA A 363 -4.41 1.08 29.16
CA ALA A 363 -3.26 1.37 30.00
C ALA A 363 -2.80 0.13 30.80
N ASP A 364 -3.75 -0.58 31.41
CA ASP A 364 -3.46 -1.83 32.13
C ASP A 364 -2.88 -2.90 31.19
N TYR A 365 -3.46 -3.07 29.99
CA TYR A 365 -2.95 -4.00 28.98
C TYR A 365 -1.51 -3.66 28.54
N MET A 366 -1.20 -2.39 28.29
CA MET A 366 0.16 -1.97 27.91
C MET A 366 1.19 -2.24 29.01
N LEU A 367 0.83 -2.05 30.29
CA LEU A 367 1.70 -2.39 31.41
C LEU A 367 1.93 -3.90 31.53
N GLU A 368 0.93 -4.71 31.22
CA GLU A 368 1.10 -6.17 31.16
C GLU A 368 1.98 -6.58 29.98
N LEU A 369 1.78 -6.00 28.79
CA LEU A 369 2.63 -6.24 27.62
C LEU A 369 4.09 -5.92 27.89
N LEU A 370 4.36 -4.80 28.59
CA LEU A 370 5.70 -4.36 28.96
C LEU A 370 6.51 -5.47 29.68
N SER A 371 5.83 -6.32 30.46
CA SER A 371 6.46 -7.43 31.19
C SER A 371 6.98 -8.56 30.29
N TYR A 372 6.49 -8.65 29.06
CA TYR A 372 6.83 -9.70 28.09
C TYR A 372 7.57 -9.18 26.85
N SER A 373 7.84 -7.87 26.82
CA SER A 373 8.50 -7.18 25.71
C SER A 373 10.03 -7.14 25.85
N PRO A 374 10.76 -6.80 24.77
CA PRO A 374 12.19 -6.53 24.82
C PRO A 374 12.56 -5.47 25.86
N ASN A 375 13.74 -5.56 26.46
CA ASN A 375 14.19 -4.61 27.49
C ASN A 375 14.28 -3.16 26.98
N ASP A 376 14.52 -2.98 25.70
CA ASP A 376 14.64 -1.70 25.00
C ASP A 376 13.33 -1.27 24.32
N ILE A 377 12.18 -1.89 24.64
CA ILE A 377 10.86 -1.61 24.04
C ILE A 377 10.48 -0.13 24.09
N LEU A 378 10.79 0.58 25.18
CA LEU A 378 10.51 2.02 25.33
C LEU A 378 11.29 2.92 24.34
N SER A 379 12.23 2.36 23.59
CA SER A 379 12.94 3.04 22.49
C SER A 379 12.50 2.54 21.11
N MET A 380 11.70 1.49 21.04
CA MET A 380 11.27 0.90 19.77
C MET A 380 10.11 1.67 19.16
N SER A 381 10.30 2.04 17.88
CA SER A 381 9.28 2.58 17.01
C SER A 381 8.95 1.56 15.90
N TRP A 382 8.53 2.05 14.74
CA TRP A 382 8.03 1.18 13.69
C TRP A 382 9.09 0.19 13.18
N TYR A 383 10.28 0.71 12.89
CA TYR A 383 11.31 -0.09 12.25
C TYR A 383 11.95 -1.09 13.22
N GLU A 384 12.25 -0.66 14.45
CA GLU A 384 12.93 -1.49 15.45
C GLU A 384 12.10 -2.72 15.81
N ARG A 385 10.77 -2.57 15.98
CA ARG A 385 9.90 -3.70 16.32
C ARG A 385 9.75 -4.70 15.18
N ALA A 386 9.61 -4.21 13.93
CA ALA A 386 9.48 -5.08 12.76
C ALA A 386 10.78 -5.84 12.51
N ARG A 387 11.92 -5.17 12.70
CA ARG A 387 13.24 -5.81 12.67
C ARG A 387 13.39 -6.85 13.78
N ALA A 388 12.98 -6.57 15.00
CA ALA A 388 13.04 -7.54 16.10
C ALA A 388 12.24 -8.82 15.77
N TYR A 389 11.08 -8.68 15.12
CA TYR A 389 10.28 -9.82 14.68
C TYR A 389 10.96 -10.59 13.53
N ALA A 390 11.42 -9.87 12.51
CA ALA A 390 12.16 -10.46 11.38
C ALA A 390 13.45 -11.16 11.82
N ASP A 391 14.15 -10.63 12.82
CA ASP A 391 15.37 -11.24 13.40
C ASP A 391 15.07 -12.44 14.32
N GLY A 392 13.79 -12.78 14.56
CA GLY A 392 13.37 -13.86 15.46
C GLY A 392 13.56 -13.57 16.95
N LYS A 393 13.72 -12.30 17.36
CA LYS A 393 13.91 -11.89 18.77
C LYS A 393 12.60 -11.76 19.54
N VAL A 394 11.48 -11.63 18.84
CA VAL A 394 10.12 -11.57 19.41
C VAL A 394 9.22 -12.60 18.73
N ALA A 395 8.33 -13.24 19.50
CA ALA A 395 7.42 -14.26 18.98
C ALA A 395 6.16 -13.67 18.32
N MET A 396 5.71 -12.51 18.80
CA MET A 396 4.60 -11.75 18.25
C MET A 396 4.95 -10.27 18.13
N ALA A 397 4.28 -9.53 17.26
CA ALA A 397 4.38 -8.08 17.22
C ALA A 397 3.12 -7.40 16.67
N TYR A 398 2.79 -6.21 17.16
CA TYR A 398 1.87 -5.32 16.44
C TYR A 398 2.65 -4.62 15.33
N CYS A 399 2.36 -4.92 14.06
CA CYS A 399 3.14 -4.49 12.91
C CYS A 399 2.27 -3.92 11.80
N ALA A 400 2.66 -2.76 11.27
CA ALA A 400 2.05 -2.20 10.07
C ALA A 400 2.44 -3.05 8.86
N THR A 401 1.48 -3.41 8.01
CA THR A 401 1.70 -4.32 6.87
C THR A 401 2.74 -3.81 5.87
N LEU A 402 3.00 -2.50 5.83
CA LEU A 402 4.06 -1.92 5.00
C LEU A 402 5.47 -2.44 5.33
N LEU A 403 5.68 -2.96 6.54
CA LEU A 403 6.97 -3.51 7.00
C LEU A 403 7.05 -5.04 6.87
N ALA A 404 5.96 -5.70 6.48
CA ALA A 404 5.95 -7.14 6.25
C ALA A 404 6.99 -7.65 5.23
N PRO A 405 7.41 -6.87 4.19
CA PRO A 405 8.48 -7.30 3.29
C PRO A 405 9.77 -7.74 4.01
N MET A 406 10.05 -7.20 5.21
CA MET A 406 11.23 -7.55 6.01
C MET A 406 11.29 -9.03 6.43
N PHE A 407 10.17 -9.74 6.42
CA PHE A 407 10.12 -11.16 6.78
C PHE A 407 9.30 -12.02 5.81
N GLU A 408 8.43 -11.44 4.99
CA GLU A 408 7.72 -12.14 3.91
C GLU A 408 8.58 -12.33 2.66
N LEU A 409 9.50 -11.41 2.37
CA LEU A 409 10.34 -11.45 1.16
C LEU A 409 11.79 -11.84 1.46
N ASP A 410 12.13 -12.05 2.72
CA ASP A 410 13.46 -12.48 3.16
C ASP A 410 13.43 -13.95 3.61
N ALA A 411 13.87 -14.86 2.74
CA ALA A 411 13.95 -16.29 3.04
C ALA A 411 14.92 -16.65 4.18
N THR A 412 15.77 -15.71 4.62
CA THR A 412 16.68 -15.90 5.75
C THR A 412 16.06 -15.51 7.09
N SER A 413 14.94 -14.79 7.07
CA SER A 413 14.17 -14.44 8.26
C SER A 413 13.60 -15.71 8.90
N PRO A 414 13.79 -15.92 10.22
CA PRO A 414 13.08 -16.97 10.94
C PRO A 414 11.55 -16.88 10.85
N ALA A 415 10.99 -15.71 10.53
CA ALA A 415 9.54 -15.52 10.36
C ALA A 415 9.03 -15.81 8.93
N TYR A 416 9.92 -16.14 7.99
CA TYR A 416 9.57 -16.43 6.60
C TYR A 416 8.69 -17.67 6.47
N GLY A 417 7.53 -17.50 5.83
CA GLY A 417 6.57 -18.59 5.58
C GLY A 417 5.86 -19.14 6.83
N VAL A 418 6.12 -18.58 8.02
CA VAL A 418 5.56 -19.03 9.32
C VAL A 418 4.92 -17.88 10.11
N THR A 419 4.50 -16.82 9.41
CA THR A 419 3.79 -15.69 10.02
C THR A 419 2.29 -15.82 9.82
N GLU A 420 1.54 -15.76 10.91
CA GLU A 420 0.09 -15.55 10.89
C GLU A 420 -0.25 -14.07 11.08
N TYR A 421 -1.28 -13.60 10.35
CA TYR A 421 -1.73 -12.21 10.35
C TYR A 421 -3.13 -12.10 10.93
N LEU A 422 -3.25 -11.33 12.00
CA LEU A 422 -4.49 -11.20 12.75
C LEU A 422 -4.88 -9.73 12.85
N PRO A 423 -6.19 -9.40 12.87
CA PRO A 423 -6.61 -8.07 13.30
C PRO A 423 -6.18 -7.86 14.76
N HIS A 424 -6.29 -6.63 15.26
CA HIS A 424 -6.06 -6.37 16.68
C HIS A 424 -6.99 -7.26 17.52
N PRO A 425 -6.44 -8.03 18.48
CA PRO A 425 -7.22 -8.84 19.40
C PRO A 425 -8.21 -7.98 20.16
N CYS A 426 -9.47 -8.39 20.24
CA CYS A 426 -10.50 -7.54 20.83
C CYS A 426 -10.63 -7.72 22.35
N GLY A 427 -10.97 -6.63 23.02
CA GLY A 427 -11.40 -6.64 24.42
C GLY A 427 -12.81 -7.21 24.58
N PRO A 428 -13.26 -7.46 25.82
CA PRO A 428 -14.60 -7.95 26.09
C PRO A 428 -15.66 -7.04 25.47
N LYS A 429 -16.59 -7.61 24.68
CA LYS A 429 -17.70 -6.90 23.99
C LYS A 429 -17.26 -5.98 22.83
N ALA A 430 -15.98 -5.96 22.47
CA ALA A 430 -15.49 -5.26 21.28
C ALA A 430 -15.43 -6.19 20.06
N ARG A 431 -15.39 -5.60 18.87
CA ARG A 431 -15.20 -6.32 17.59
C ARG A 431 -13.72 -6.29 17.20
N PRO A 432 -13.20 -7.29 16.48
CA PRO A 432 -11.87 -7.22 15.92
C PRO A 432 -11.79 -6.05 14.93
N ILE A 433 -10.70 -5.29 15.01
CA ILE A 433 -10.42 -4.18 14.10
C ILE A 433 -9.00 -4.29 13.57
N ALA A 434 -8.76 -3.77 12.39
CA ALA A 434 -7.46 -3.55 11.80
C ALA A 434 -7.33 -2.05 11.51
N PRO A 435 -6.75 -1.28 12.45
CA PRO A 435 -6.67 0.17 12.32
C PRO A 435 -5.91 0.55 11.06
N VAL A 436 -6.55 1.35 10.20
CA VAL A 436 -5.99 1.71 8.90
C VAL A 436 -4.86 2.74 9.06
N GLY A 437 -3.76 2.48 8.37
CA GLY A 437 -2.73 3.46 8.04
C GLY A 437 -2.44 3.46 6.54
N GLY A 438 -1.41 4.18 6.15
CA GLY A 438 -0.95 4.23 4.76
C GLY A 438 -0.93 5.66 4.26
N TYR A 439 -0.78 5.80 2.94
CA TYR A 439 -0.61 7.10 2.31
C TYR A 439 -1.56 7.25 1.12
N ALA A 440 -2.01 8.48 0.92
CA ALA A 440 -2.66 8.91 -0.31
C ALA A 440 -1.83 10.00 -0.98
N LEU A 441 -1.85 10.01 -2.32
CA LEU A 441 -1.23 11.08 -3.10
C LEU A 441 -2.20 12.26 -3.18
N ALA A 442 -1.69 13.45 -2.86
CA ALA A 442 -2.42 14.71 -2.90
C ALA A 442 -1.68 15.74 -3.78
N ILE A 443 -2.45 16.71 -4.30
CA ILE A 443 -1.93 17.85 -5.06
C ILE A 443 -1.84 19.04 -4.11
N PRO A 444 -0.68 19.68 -3.91
CA PRO A 444 -0.58 20.89 -3.10
C PRO A 444 -1.41 22.04 -3.69
N SER A 445 -2.09 22.79 -2.84
CA SER A 445 -2.97 23.90 -3.26
C SER A 445 -2.22 25.05 -3.94
N ASN A 446 -0.94 25.24 -3.60
CA ASN A 446 -0.06 26.26 -4.16
C ASN A 446 0.72 25.80 -5.42
N VAL A 447 0.17 24.82 -6.15
CA VAL A 447 0.64 24.45 -7.50
C VAL A 447 0.09 25.42 -8.55
N GLU A 448 0.90 25.76 -9.54
CA GLU A 448 0.50 26.58 -10.68
C GLU A 448 -0.72 25.96 -11.41
N PRO A 449 -1.81 26.71 -11.68
CA PRO A 449 -3.05 26.16 -12.23
C PRO A 449 -2.88 25.36 -13.53
N ASN A 450 -1.98 25.80 -14.41
CA ASN A 450 -1.71 25.11 -15.68
C ASN A 450 -1.00 23.75 -15.51
N ARG A 451 -0.49 23.42 -14.31
CA ARG A 451 0.11 22.12 -14.00
C ARG A 451 -0.90 21.13 -13.41
N ILE A 452 -2.06 21.56 -12.92
CA ILE A 452 -3.00 20.69 -12.20
C ILE A 452 -3.42 19.48 -13.03
N ARG A 453 -3.87 19.69 -14.28
CA ARG A 453 -4.31 18.58 -15.16
C ARG A 453 -3.21 17.54 -15.45
N PRO A 454 -1.99 17.90 -15.90
CA PRO A 454 -0.94 16.90 -16.09
C PRO A 454 -0.47 16.25 -14.78
N ILE A 455 -0.54 16.96 -13.64
CA ILE A 455 -0.27 16.37 -12.32
C ILE A 455 -1.35 15.35 -11.95
N TRP A 456 -2.61 15.65 -12.19
CA TRP A 456 -3.73 14.73 -11.99
C TRP A 456 -3.56 13.46 -12.83
N THR A 457 -3.18 13.58 -14.11
CA THR A 457 -2.87 12.41 -14.96
C THR A 457 -1.74 11.55 -14.37
N ALA A 458 -0.70 12.18 -13.82
CA ALA A 458 0.37 11.45 -13.14
C ALA A 458 -0.14 10.76 -11.88
N LEU A 459 -0.92 11.46 -11.05
CA LEU A 459 -1.50 10.95 -9.81
C LEU A 459 -2.35 9.70 -10.09
N THR A 460 -3.33 9.78 -10.98
CA THR A 460 -4.22 8.66 -11.31
C THR A 460 -3.45 7.48 -11.89
N SER A 461 -2.44 7.73 -12.72
CA SER A 461 -1.55 6.69 -13.25
C SER A 461 -0.74 6.01 -12.14
N LEU A 462 -0.15 6.78 -11.21
CA LEU A 462 0.64 6.26 -10.09
C LEU A 462 -0.22 5.48 -9.06
N THR A 463 -1.51 5.78 -8.99
CA THR A 463 -2.48 5.06 -8.15
C THR A 463 -3.31 4.04 -8.92
N SER A 464 -3.01 3.77 -10.19
CA SER A 464 -3.77 2.83 -11.04
C SER A 464 -3.56 1.38 -10.61
N ALA A 465 -4.51 0.48 -10.91
CA ALA A 465 -4.37 -0.95 -10.61
C ALA A 465 -3.09 -1.55 -11.20
N ASN A 466 -2.75 -1.18 -12.44
CA ASN A 466 -1.52 -1.58 -13.12
C ASN A 466 -0.26 -1.11 -12.38
N ALA A 467 -0.24 0.12 -11.87
CA ALA A 467 0.88 0.65 -11.10
C ALA A 467 1.01 0.00 -9.71
N ILE A 468 -0.10 -0.18 -8.99
CA ILE A 468 -0.09 -0.86 -7.69
C ILE A 468 0.42 -2.29 -7.83
N LYS A 469 -0.07 -3.07 -8.82
CA LYS A 469 0.44 -4.40 -9.11
C LYS A 469 1.94 -4.39 -9.37
N LEU A 470 2.40 -3.45 -10.20
CA LEU A 470 3.83 -3.30 -10.51
C LEU A 470 4.66 -3.00 -9.25
N TYR A 471 4.15 -2.19 -8.30
CA TYR A 471 4.81 -1.97 -7.01
C TYR A 471 4.92 -3.26 -6.21
N ILE A 472 3.89 -4.10 -6.22
CA ILE A 472 3.86 -5.37 -5.49
C ILE A 472 4.89 -6.35 -6.06
N GLU A 473 4.95 -6.48 -7.39
CA GLU A 473 5.95 -7.30 -8.09
C GLU A 473 7.39 -6.86 -7.83
N ASN A 474 7.59 -5.64 -7.31
CA ASN A 474 8.90 -5.04 -7.04
C ASN A 474 9.14 -4.75 -5.55
N GLY A 475 8.45 -5.47 -4.65
CA GLY A 475 8.77 -5.53 -3.22
C GLY A 475 7.78 -4.85 -2.27
N SER A 476 6.73 -4.22 -2.79
CA SER A 476 5.59 -3.79 -1.95
C SER A 476 4.72 -4.99 -1.57
N LEU A 477 4.13 -5.01 -0.37
CA LEU A 477 3.14 -6.02 0.03
C LEU A 477 1.81 -5.40 0.47
N VAL A 478 1.51 -4.21 -0.06
CA VAL A 478 0.30 -3.46 0.28
C VAL A 478 -0.44 -3.06 -0.99
N SER A 479 -1.77 -3.16 -0.93
CA SER A 479 -2.68 -2.75 -1.98
C SER A 479 -3.79 -1.88 -1.38
N PRO A 480 -4.10 -0.72 -1.97
CA PRO A 480 -5.30 0.02 -1.64
C PRO A 480 -6.51 -0.41 -2.49
N ARG A 481 -6.38 -1.38 -3.40
CA ARG A 481 -7.40 -1.73 -4.41
C ARG A 481 -7.85 -3.19 -4.33
N PHE A 482 -9.17 -3.40 -4.43
CA PHE A 482 -9.81 -4.71 -4.44
C PHE A 482 -9.43 -5.52 -5.69
N SER A 483 -9.40 -4.89 -6.86
CA SER A 483 -9.03 -5.55 -8.13
C SER A 483 -7.63 -6.14 -8.08
N VAL A 484 -6.67 -5.39 -7.54
CA VAL A 484 -5.26 -5.79 -7.42
C VAL A 484 -5.11 -6.93 -6.43
N SER A 485 -5.78 -6.87 -5.29
CA SER A 485 -5.77 -7.96 -4.30
C SER A 485 -6.39 -9.26 -4.84
N MET A 486 -7.29 -9.16 -5.81
CA MET A 486 -7.92 -10.30 -6.47
C MET A 486 -7.11 -10.88 -7.63
N ASP A 487 -6.08 -10.18 -8.10
CA ASP A 487 -5.22 -10.64 -9.20
C ASP A 487 -4.47 -11.94 -8.81
N PRO A 488 -4.59 -13.03 -9.59
CA PRO A 488 -3.96 -14.31 -9.29
C PRO A 488 -2.43 -14.28 -9.17
N GLU A 489 -1.75 -13.37 -9.87
CA GLU A 489 -0.29 -13.20 -9.77
C GLU A 489 0.07 -12.47 -8.47
N VAL A 490 -0.74 -11.49 -8.05
CA VAL A 490 -0.58 -10.82 -6.76
C VAL A 490 -0.79 -11.78 -5.59
N LYS A 491 -1.83 -12.62 -5.64
CA LYS A 491 -2.11 -13.62 -4.58
C LYS A 491 -0.97 -14.60 -4.34
N LYS A 492 -0.19 -14.91 -5.38
CA LYS A 492 0.97 -15.81 -5.27
C LYS A 492 2.17 -15.16 -4.59
N ILE A 493 2.26 -13.83 -4.57
CA ILE A 493 3.39 -13.10 -3.99
C ILE A 493 3.35 -13.15 -2.47
N SER A 494 2.20 -12.85 -1.87
CA SER A 494 2.03 -12.94 -0.41
C SER A 494 0.56 -13.15 -0.03
N PRO A 495 0.26 -14.04 0.94
CA PRO A 495 -1.09 -14.21 1.46
C PRO A 495 -1.59 -12.95 2.20
N LEU A 496 -0.69 -12.11 2.71
CA LEU A 496 -1.01 -10.89 3.46
C LEU A 496 -1.95 -9.96 2.70
N ILE A 497 -1.73 -9.81 1.39
CA ILE A 497 -2.53 -8.91 0.55
C ILE A 497 -3.99 -9.37 0.52
N SER A 498 -4.22 -10.67 0.35
CA SER A 498 -5.58 -11.25 0.38
C SER A 498 -6.22 -11.15 1.76
N ILE A 499 -5.45 -11.35 2.83
CA ILE A 499 -5.94 -11.23 4.21
C ILE A 499 -6.41 -9.79 4.50
N VAL A 500 -5.65 -8.78 4.07
CA VAL A 500 -6.05 -7.37 4.23
C VAL A 500 -7.27 -7.03 3.38
N ASP A 501 -7.36 -7.55 2.15
CA ASP A 501 -8.52 -7.37 1.28
C ASP A 501 -9.80 -7.98 1.90
N GLU A 502 -9.68 -9.17 2.48
CA GLU A 502 -10.75 -9.83 3.21
C GLU A 502 -11.19 -9.01 4.42
N MET A 503 -10.24 -8.49 5.20
CA MET A 503 -10.53 -7.57 6.30
C MET A 503 -11.27 -6.30 5.82
N ALA A 504 -10.94 -5.79 4.64
CA ALA A 504 -11.64 -4.64 4.06
C ALA A 504 -13.09 -5.00 3.72
N ARG A 505 -13.31 -6.13 3.04
CA ARG A 505 -14.65 -6.60 2.61
C ARG A 505 -15.58 -6.90 3.79
N PHE A 506 -15.04 -7.41 4.90
CA PHE A 506 -15.82 -7.73 6.09
C PHE A 506 -15.90 -6.59 7.12
N GLY A 507 -15.44 -5.38 6.77
CA GLY A 507 -15.52 -4.22 7.66
C GLY A 507 -14.65 -4.34 8.91
N VAL A 508 -13.54 -5.07 8.82
CA VAL A 508 -12.54 -5.18 9.89
C VAL A 508 -11.53 -4.03 9.79
N LEU A 509 -11.19 -3.58 8.58
CA LEU A 509 -10.45 -2.33 8.42
C LEU A 509 -11.27 -1.17 8.99
N GLN A 510 -10.63 -0.30 9.78
CA GLN A 510 -11.30 0.84 10.42
C GLN A 510 -10.37 2.05 10.47
N MET A 511 -10.84 3.21 9.98
CA MET A 511 -10.10 4.47 10.03
C MET A 511 -10.37 5.29 11.32
N TRP A 512 -11.53 5.09 11.95
CA TRP A 512 -11.95 5.86 13.13
C TRP A 512 -11.05 5.77 14.36
N PRO A 513 -10.12 4.80 14.55
CA PRO A 513 -9.13 4.90 15.62
C PRO A 513 -8.22 6.14 15.50
N ARG A 514 -8.03 6.66 14.28
CA ARG A 514 -7.35 7.92 13.99
C ARG A 514 -8.14 8.69 12.91
N PRO A 515 -9.28 9.29 13.28
CA PRO A 515 -10.14 9.98 12.33
C PRO A 515 -9.38 11.19 11.73
N PRO A 516 -9.65 11.56 10.47
CA PRO A 516 -8.98 12.70 9.81
C PRO A 516 -9.55 14.03 10.33
N VAL A 517 -9.28 14.36 11.59
CA VAL A 517 -9.60 15.65 12.22
C VAL A 517 -8.36 16.56 12.27
N PRO A 518 -8.52 17.89 12.32
CA PRO A 518 -7.38 18.80 12.25
C PRO A 518 -6.35 18.62 13.38
N GLU A 519 -6.79 18.30 14.58
CA GLU A 519 -5.96 18.20 15.78
C GLU A 519 -5.39 16.78 16.01
N ILE A 520 -5.61 15.83 15.08
CA ILE A 520 -5.30 14.41 15.31
C ILE A 520 -3.83 14.18 15.68
N THR A 521 -2.91 14.91 15.04
CA THR A 521 -1.48 14.78 15.31
C THR A 521 -1.11 15.19 16.74
N ASP A 522 -1.74 16.25 17.26
CA ASP A 522 -1.51 16.74 18.62
C ASP A 522 -2.15 15.82 19.66
N ILE A 523 -3.33 15.26 19.38
CA ILE A 523 -3.98 14.23 20.21
C ILE A 523 -3.08 13.00 20.37
N ILE A 524 -2.54 12.51 19.24
CA ILE A 524 -1.60 11.38 19.22
C ILE A 524 -0.36 11.70 20.03
N ALA A 525 0.21 12.90 19.86
CA ALA A 525 1.38 13.32 20.62
C ALA A 525 1.08 13.35 22.13
N ILE A 526 -0.03 13.99 22.55
CA ILE A 526 -0.45 14.05 23.96
C ILE A 526 -0.56 12.64 24.56
N ALA A 527 -1.30 11.74 23.90
CA ALA A 527 -1.45 10.36 24.38
C ALA A 527 -0.09 9.66 24.47
N GLY A 528 0.74 9.76 23.44
CA GLY A 528 2.05 9.11 23.40
C GLY A 528 3.06 9.65 24.41
N GLU A 529 2.95 10.90 24.84
CA GLU A 529 3.79 11.46 25.90
C GLU A 529 3.35 11.00 27.29
N GLU A 530 2.05 11.12 27.59
CA GLU A 530 1.50 10.76 28.90
C GLU A 530 1.60 9.25 29.16
N MET A 531 1.32 8.42 28.15
CA MET A 531 1.45 6.98 28.28
C MET A 531 2.91 6.55 28.40
N HIS A 532 3.86 7.28 27.80
CA HIS A 532 5.27 6.95 27.97
C HIS A 532 5.73 7.21 29.41
N ASP A 533 5.32 8.34 29.99
CA ASP A 533 5.57 8.68 31.39
C ASP A 533 4.97 7.62 32.34
N MET A 534 3.80 7.06 32.00
CA MET A 534 3.18 5.94 32.71
C MET A 534 4.02 4.66 32.62
N LEU A 535 4.43 4.25 31.41
CA LEU A 535 5.22 3.03 31.21
C LEU A 535 6.62 3.12 31.85
N LEU A 536 7.18 4.33 31.94
CA LEU A 536 8.42 4.60 32.66
C LEU A 536 8.24 4.56 34.20
N GLY A 537 7.00 4.55 34.69
CA GLY A 537 6.67 4.55 36.12
C GLY A 537 6.72 5.93 36.78
N THR A 538 6.84 7.00 35.99
CA THR A 538 6.84 8.39 36.51
C THR A 538 5.44 8.92 36.81
N LYS A 539 4.41 8.31 36.22
CA LYS A 539 2.99 8.57 36.50
C LYS A 539 2.26 7.26 36.75
N THR A 540 1.24 7.30 37.60
CA THR A 540 0.28 6.18 37.69
C THR A 540 -0.61 6.17 36.44
N PRO A 541 -1.25 5.04 36.10
CA PRO A 541 -2.20 4.98 34.98
C PRO A 541 -3.27 6.08 35.06
N ASP A 542 -3.92 6.24 36.22
CA ASP A 542 -4.97 7.24 36.39
C ASP A 542 -4.44 8.67 36.20
N ALA A 543 -3.24 8.98 36.72
CA ALA A 543 -2.66 10.30 36.58
C ALA A 543 -2.31 10.62 35.11
N ALA A 544 -1.78 9.65 34.37
CA ALA A 544 -1.43 9.81 32.96
C ALA A 544 -2.69 9.98 32.08
N LEU A 545 -3.73 9.17 32.31
CA LEU A 545 -5.00 9.26 31.58
C LEU A 545 -5.72 10.58 31.82
N VAL A 546 -5.81 11.02 33.08
CA VAL A 546 -6.39 12.33 33.44
C VAL A 546 -5.59 13.49 32.83
N ALA A 547 -4.25 13.41 32.84
CA ALA A 547 -3.41 14.42 32.21
C ALA A 547 -3.62 14.46 30.69
N ALA A 548 -3.70 13.31 30.03
CA ALA A 548 -3.98 13.21 28.60
C ALA A 548 -5.36 13.80 28.27
N GLN A 549 -6.40 13.44 29.03
CA GLN A 549 -7.75 13.98 28.87
C GLN A 549 -7.75 15.51 28.99
N ASN A 550 -7.19 16.06 30.07
CA ASN A 550 -7.19 17.51 30.31
C ASN A 550 -6.41 18.29 29.26
N ARG A 551 -5.24 17.78 28.84
CA ARG A 551 -4.42 18.41 27.79
C ARG A 551 -5.16 18.43 26.45
N ALA A 552 -5.78 17.31 26.08
CA ALA A 552 -6.52 17.20 24.83
C ALA A 552 -7.85 17.99 24.86
N ASP A 553 -8.56 18.03 26.00
CA ASP A 553 -9.74 18.88 26.19
C ASP A 553 -9.38 20.36 26.02
N ALA A 554 -8.29 20.81 26.63
CA ALA A 554 -7.83 22.19 26.52
C ALA A 554 -7.48 22.56 25.07
N LEU A 555 -6.84 21.66 24.33
CA LEU A 555 -6.57 21.81 22.90
C LEU A 555 -7.87 21.99 22.11
N MET A 556 -8.85 21.09 22.31
CA MET A 556 -10.11 21.14 21.55
C MET A 556 -10.94 22.40 21.84
N ARG A 557 -10.99 22.83 23.11
CA ARG A 557 -11.67 24.07 23.51
C ARG A 557 -10.98 25.31 22.94
N ALA A 558 -9.65 25.33 22.91
CA ALA A 558 -8.90 26.44 22.32
C ALA A 558 -9.17 26.59 20.81
N HIS A 559 -9.51 25.49 20.14
CA HIS A 559 -9.93 25.46 18.73
C HIS A 559 -11.44 25.67 18.53
N GLY A 560 -12.21 25.87 19.60
CA GLY A 560 -13.63 26.24 19.53
C GLY A 560 -14.58 25.10 19.16
N HIS A 561 -14.20 23.85 19.40
CA HIS A 561 -15.02 22.69 19.03
C HIS A 561 -16.24 22.50 19.93
N TYR A 562 -16.13 22.76 21.23
CA TYR A 562 -17.21 22.67 22.22
C TYR A 562 -16.98 23.56 23.44
#